data_AF-A0A259T3D5-F1
#
_entry.id   AF-A0A259T3D5-F1
#
_cell.length_a   1.000
_cell.length_b   1.000
_cell.length_c   1.000
_cell.angle_alpha   90.00
_cell.angle_beta   90.00
_cell.angle_gamma   90.00
#
_symmetry.space_group_name_H-M   'P 1'
#
loop_
_entity.id
_entity.type
_entity.pdbx_description
1 polymer ?
#
loop_
_entity_poly.entity_id
_entity_poly.type
_entity_poly.pdbx_seq_one_letter_code
_entity_poly.pdbx_strand_id
1 'polypeptide(L)'
;MATFIKTIKGVTKFCGNTSIQSKNFGKLHLRVVLVSKVAANEIEAVTILKMGNKNLATIRTKIINGNVVRQKAAFGKGFLPGIRNLMLKQTRRNNKTVISGLINGERIKAFTPGCKCKRCSCGSKSIQLQNGTKLNFTINKKLDCALKRLFAKFNLEMAAAIKKFGTSNPTCLEECNKIARKCNDDCFFDSVCAPACEAARAVCVITRCL
;
A
#
# COMPACT_ATOMS: atom_id res chain seq x y z
N MET A 1 6.31 5.24 -17.31
CA MET A 1 6.12 3.96 -16.61
C MET A 1 6.42 2.78 -17.52
N ALA A 2 7.13 1.76 -17.04
CA ALA A 2 7.10 0.42 -17.62
C ALA A 2 6.11 -0.41 -16.80
N THR A 3 4.97 -0.71 -17.40
CA THR A 3 3.97 -1.61 -16.83
C THR A 3 3.97 -2.92 -17.57
N PHE A 4 4.07 -4.00 -16.83
CA PHE A 4 4.02 -5.35 -17.36
C PHE A 4 2.93 -6.12 -16.64
N ILE A 5 2.03 -6.73 -17.41
CA ILE A 5 0.98 -7.60 -16.89
C ILE A 5 1.08 -8.91 -17.63
N LYS A 6 1.17 -10.00 -16.88
CA LYS A 6 1.23 -11.34 -17.46
C LYS A 6 0.40 -12.30 -16.62
N THR A 7 -0.49 -13.02 -17.29
CA THR A 7 -1.26 -14.10 -16.67
C THR A 7 -0.72 -15.44 -17.17
N ILE A 8 -0.33 -16.32 -16.25
CA ILE A 8 0.11 -17.69 -16.55
C ILE A 8 -0.59 -18.63 -15.59
N LYS A 9 -1.31 -19.64 -16.11
CA LYS A 9 -1.96 -20.70 -15.30
C LYS A 9 -2.79 -20.14 -14.12
N GLY A 10 -3.63 -19.13 -14.37
CA GLY A 10 -4.49 -18.51 -13.35
C GLY A 10 -3.78 -17.58 -12.35
N VAL A 11 -2.49 -17.31 -12.56
CA VAL A 11 -1.70 -16.34 -11.77
C VAL A 11 -1.42 -15.11 -12.61
N THR A 12 -1.98 -13.96 -12.19
CA THR A 12 -1.72 -12.67 -12.83
C THR A 12 -0.62 -11.94 -12.07
N LYS A 13 0.46 -11.59 -12.77
CA LYS A 13 1.52 -10.73 -12.25
C LYS A 13 1.44 -9.36 -12.89
N PHE A 14 1.46 -8.32 -12.08
CA PHE A 14 1.61 -6.93 -12.47
C PHE A 14 2.94 -6.39 -11.95
N CYS A 15 3.65 -5.64 -12.77
CA CYS A 15 4.84 -4.90 -12.38
C CYS A 15 4.69 -3.47 -12.90
N GLY A 16 4.70 -2.47 -12.02
CA GLY A 16 4.70 -1.07 -12.38
C GLY A 16 5.88 -0.35 -11.73
N ASN A 17 6.53 0.54 -12.47
CA ASN A 17 7.58 1.41 -11.94
C ASN A 17 7.36 2.88 -12.32
N THR A 18 7.60 3.76 -11.36
CA THR A 18 7.59 5.20 -11.61
C THR A 18 8.67 5.90 -10.81
N SER A 19 9.02 7.10 -11.24
CA SER A 19 9.97 7.93 -10.50
C SER A 19 9.69 9.41 -10.68
N ILE A 20 10.10 10.19 -9.69
CA ILE A 20 10.12 11.65 -9.73
C ILE A 20 11.49 12.16 -9.30
N GLN A 21 11.89 13.32 -9.84
CA GLN A 21 13.01 14.06 -9.31
C GLN A 21 12.52 14.98 -8.19
N SER A 22 13.11 14.87 -7.00
CA SER A 22 12.84 15.73 -5.85
C SER A 22 14.02 16.67 -5.63
N LYS A 23 13.72 17.97 -5.43
CA LYS A 23 14.73 18.98 -5.12
C LYS A 23 15.52 18.65 -3.83
N ASN A 24 14.86 18.04 -2.84
CA ASN A 24 15.45 17.78 -1.52
C ASN A 24 15.95 16.34 -1.32
N PHE A 25 15.51 15.40 -2.15
CA PHE A 25 15.70 13.96 -1.93
C PHE A 25 16.28 13.23 -3.16
N GLY A 26 16.66 13.96 -4.20
CA GLY A 26 17.10 13.37 -5.46
C GLY A 26 15.99 12.55 -6.14
N LYS A 27 16.37 11.49 -6.84
CA LYS A 27 15.42 10.63 -7.56
C LYS A 27 14.69 9.69 -6.59
N LEU A 28 13.38 9.86 -6.45
CA LEU A 28 12.52 8.91 -5.76
C LEU A 28 11.96 7.92 -6.78
N HIS A 29 12.06 6.64 -6.47
CA HIS A 29 11.62 5.56 -7.34
C HIS A 29 10.66 4.64 -6.59
N LEU A 30 9.51 4.39 -7.20
CA LEU A 30 8.51 3.45 -6.73
C LEU A 30 8.46 2.27 -7.70
N ARG A 31 8.50 1.06 -7.14
CA ARG A 31 8.21 -0.18 -7.86
C ARG A 31 7.11 -0.91 -7.12
N VAL A 32 6.07 -1.32 -7.83
CA VAL A 32 5.01 -2.17 -7.30
C VAL A 32 4.98 -3.45 -8.12
N VAL A 33 5.06 -4.59 -7.44
CA VAL A 33 4.88 -5.92 -8.03
C VAL A 33 3.67 -6.54 -7.37
N LEU A 34 2.64 -6.88 -8.13
CA LEU A 34 1.46 -7.55 -7.63
C LEU A 34 1.33 -8.93 -8.26
N VAL A 35 0.94 -9.90 -7.47
CA VAL A 35 0.68 -11.28 -7.86
C VAL A 35 -0.71 -11.63 -7.34
N SER A 36 -1.62 -11.88 -8.26
CA SER A 36 -2.98 -12.33 -7.97
C SER A 36 -3.12 -13.80 -8.32
N LYS A 37 -3.59 -14.61 -7.37
CA LYS A 37 -3.97 -16.01 -7.59
C LYS A 37 -5.48 -16.09 -7.45
N VAL A 38 -6.19 -16.06 -8.58
CA VAL A 38 -7.66 -16.00 -8.60
C VAL A 38 -8.26 -17.23 -7.90
N ALA A 39 -7.73 -18.43 -8.15
CA ALA A 39 -8.19 -19.68 -7.55
C ALA A 39 -8.03 -19.74 -6.01
N ALA A 40 -7.07 -19.00 -5.44
CA ALA A 40 -6.82 -18.97 -4.01
C ALA A 40 -7.54 -17.81 -3.30
N ASN A 41 -8.21 -16.92 -4.04
CA ASN A 41 -8.73 -15.64 -3.53
C ASN A 41 -7.65 -14.86 -2.72
N GLU A 42 -6.40 -14.97 -3.18
CA GLU A 42 -5.24 -14.34 -2.59
C GLU A 42 -4.61 -13.33 -3.55
N ILE A 43 -4.38 -12.12 -3.06
CA ILE A 43 -3.65 -11.08 -3.77
C ILE A 43 -2.45 -10.70 -2.92
N GLU A 44 -1.27 -10.71 -3.50
CA GLU A 44 -0.04 -10.30 -2.85
C GLU A 44 0.62 -9.16 -3.62
N ALA A 45 0.89 -8.05 -2.94
CA ALA A 45 1.59 -6.91 -3.50
C ALA A 45 2.89 -6.67 -2.74
N VAL A 46 3.96 -6.39 -3.48
CA VAL A 46 5.27 -5.95 -2.98
C VAL A 46 5.53 -4.55 -3.53
N THR A 47 5.57 -3.58 -2.63
CA THR A 47 5.89 -2.19 -2.90
C THR A 47 7.32 -1.91 -2.43
N ILE A 48 8.15 -1.39 -3.31
CA ILE A 48 9.53 -1.00 -3.04
C ILE A 48 9.68 0.49 -3.33
N LEU A 49 10.10 1.23 -2.33
CA LEU A 49 10.37 2.66 -2.41
C LEU A 49 11.87 2.90 -2.23
N LYS A 50 12.49 3.59 -3.19
CA LYS A 50 13.91 3.94 -3.17
C LYS A 50 14.12 5.44 -3.32
N MET A 51 15.23 5.92 -2.78
CA MET A 51 15.76 7.28 -2.91
C MET A 51 17.20 7.18 -3.41
N GLY A 52 17.42 7.45 -4.69
CA GLY A 52 18.63 7.03 -5.39
C GLY A 52 18.85 5.52 -5.25
N ASN A 53 20.02 5.14 -4.74
CA ASN A 53 20.37 3.72 -4.50
C ASN A 53 19.92 3.21 -3.12
N LYS A 54 19.36 4.07 -2.25
CA LYS A 54 18.95 3.69 -0.89
C LYS A 54 17.52 3.16 -0.89
N ASN A 55 17.30 2.00 -0.28
CA ASN A 55 15.95 1.48 -0.03
C ASN A 55 15.32 2.22 1.15
N LEU A 56 14.23 2.94 0.92
CA LEU A 56 13.48 3.64 1.96
C LEU A 56 12.46 2.73 2.63
N ALA A 57 11.75 1.93 1.84
CA ALA A 57 10.75 1.01 2.36
C ALA A 57 10.54 -0.16 1.41
N THR A 58 10.34 -1.35 1.98
CA THR A 58 9.83 -2.52 1.25
C THR A 58 8.64 -3.06 2.02
N ILE A 59 7.49 -3.11 1.37
CA ILE A 59 6.21 -3.45 1.98
C ILE A 59 5.61 -4.60 1.19
N ARG A 60 5.22 -5.65 1.89
CA ARG A 60 4.51 -6.80 1.36
C ARG A 60 3.12 -6.82 1.97
N THR A 61 2.11 -6.63 1.14
CA THR A 61 0.70 -6.68 1.53
C THR A 61 0.08 -7.93 0.92
N LYS A 62 -0.46 -8.81 1.76
CA LYS A 62 -1.20 -10.00 1.34
C LYS A 62 -2.65 -9.87 1.77
N ILE A 63 -3.56 -9.86 0.80
CA ILE A 63 -5.00 -9.89 0.99
C ILE A 63 -5.45 -11.36 0.84
N ILE A 64 -6.15 -11.88 1.83
CA ILE A 64 -6.63 -13.27 1.89
C ILE A 64 -8.14 -13.24 2.07
N ASN A 65 -8.87 -13.90 1.17
CA ASN A 65 -10.34 -14.04 1.20
C ASN A 65 -11.07 -12.68 1.32
N GLY A 66 -10.44 -11.59 0.86
CA GLY A 66 -10.96 -10.23 0.95
C GLY A 66 -11.15 -9.65 2.36
N ASN A 67 -10.89 -10.40 3.43
CA ASN A 67 -11.23 -10.00 4.82
C ASN A 67 -10.05 -9.98 5.79
N VAL A 68 -8.93 -10.57 5.38
CA VAL A 68 -7.68 -10.53 6.16
C VAL A 68 -6.61 -9.87 5.32
N VAL A 69 -5.99 -8.82 5.87
CA VAL A 69 -4.83 -8.16 5.25
C VAL A 69 -3.64 -8.38 6.16
N ARG A 70 -2.56 -8.95 5.62
CA ARG A 70 -1.27 -9.10 6.30
C ARG A 70 -0.27 -8.16 5.65
N GLN A 71 0.34 -7.30 6.46
CA GLN A 71 1.37 -6.37 6.00
C GLN A 71 2.68 -6.69 6.70
N LYS A 72 3.74 -6.89 5.93
CA LYS A 72 5.11 -6.93 6.43
C LYS A 72 5.87 -5.79 5.79
N ALA A 73 6.47 -4.91 6.57
CA ALA A 73 7.30 -3.85 6.02
C ALA A 73 8.67 -3.80 6.70
N ALA A 74 9.67 -3.42 5.93
CA ALA A 74 11.01 -3.07 6.37
C ALA A 74 11.32 -1.65 5.90
N PHE A 75 11.89 -0.85 6.78
CA PHE A 75 12.18 0.56 6.53
C PHE A 75 13.68 0.82 6.58
N GLY A 76 14.15 1.61 5.63
CA GLY A 76 15.51 2.12 5.61
C GLY A 76 15.75 3.10 6.76
N LYS A 77 17.02 3.26 7.12
CA LYS A 77 17.44 4.20 8.17
C LYS A 77 16.92 5.61 7.86
N GLY A 78 16.25 6.23 8.83
CA GLY A 78 15.74 7.60 8.74
C GLY A 78 14.40 7.78 8.02
N PHE A 79 13.80 6.70 7.50
CA PHE A 79 12.46 6.79 6.91
C PHE A 79 11.36 6.97 7.97
N LEU A 80 11.35 6.08 8.96
CA LEU A 80 10.53 6.18 10.17
C LEU A 80 11.45 6.08 11.38
N PRO A 81 11.75 7.20 12.08
CA PRO A 81 12.54 7.16 13.30
C PRO A 81 11.93 6.17 14.30
N GLY A 82 12.76 5.28 14.85
CA GLY A 82 12.32 4.27 15.82
C GLY A 82 11.56 3.07 15.24
N ILE A 83 11.30 2.99 13.93
CA ILE A 83 10.61 1.84 13.30
C ILE A 83 11.48 1.27 12.17
N ARG A 84 12.03 0.07 12.38
CA ARG A 84 12.83 -0.68 11.42
C ARG A 84 11.99 -1.67 10.62
N ASN A 85 11.03 -2.30 11.27
CA ASN A 85 10.12 -3.23 10.63
C ASN A 85 8.76 -3.28 11.33
N LEU A 86 7.76 -3.76 10.60
CA LEU A 86 6.44 -4.08 11.15
C LEU A 86 5.88 -5.35 10.51
N MET A 87 5.03 -6.03 11.27
CA MET A 87 4.24 -7.16 10.84
C MET A 87 2.82 -6.99 11.40
N LEU A 88 1.89 -6.54 10.56
CA LEU A 88 0.52 -6.26 10.95
C LEU A 88 -0.43 -7.29 10.33
N LYS A 89 -1.44 -7.68 11.10
CA LYS A 89 -2.60 -8.44 10.67
C LYS A 89 -3.84 -7.61 10.96
N GLN A 90 -4.57 -7.32 9.89
CA GLN A 90 -5.85 -6.64 9.92
C GLN A 90 -6.92 -7.69 9.66
N THR A 91 -7.91 -7.74 10.54
CA THR A 91 -9.03 -8.68 10.43
C THR A 91 -10.33 -7.89 10.51
N ARG A 92 -11.20 -8.05 9.52
CA ARG A 92 -12.55 -7.49 9.56
C ARG A 92 -13.47 -8.42 10.35
N ARG A 93 -14.10 -7.91 11.41
CA ARG A 93 -15.15 -8.59 12.18
C ARG A 93 -16.30 -7.62 12.44
N ASN A 94 -17.53 -8.02 12.11
CA ASN A 94 -18.75 -7.22 12.35
C ASN A 94 -18.63 -5.77 11.87
N ASN A 95 -18.22 -5.57 10.61
CA ASN A 95 -17.94 -4.27 9.98
C ASN A 95 -16.85 -3.41 10.64
N LYS A 96 -16.13 -3.91 11.66
CA LYS A 96 -14.97 -3.25 12.27
C LYS A 96 -13.67 -3.91 11.83
N THR A 97 -12.67 -3.11 11.52
CA THR A 97 -11.31 -3.59 11.24
C THR A 97 -10.51 -3.58 12.53
N VAL A 98 -9.93 -4.72 12.92
CA VAL A 98 -9.03 -4.80 14.07
C VAL A 98 -7.62 -5.02 13.56
N ILE A 99 -6.69 -4.15 13.96
CA ILE A 99 -5.27 -4.23 13.63
C ILE A 99 -4.52 -4.77 14.85
N SER A 100 -3.72 -5.79 14.62
CA SER A 100 -2.85 -6.42 15.61
C SER A 100 -1.51 -6.76 14.95
N GLY A 101 -0.45 -6.97 15.72
CA GLY A 101 0.85 -7.31 15.12
C GLY A 101 2.06 -6.96 15.97
N LEU A 102 3.18 -6.78 15.28
CA LEU A 102 4.49 -6.46 15.85
C LEU A 102 5.10 -5.23 15.17
N ILE A 103 5.86 -4.45 15.93
CA ILE A 103 6.74 -3.38 15.46
C ILE A 103 8.11 -3.57 16.09
N ASN A 104 9.16 -3.68 15.29
CA ASN A 104 10.50 -4.06 15.74
C ASN A 104 10.55 -5.35 16.58
N GLY A 105 9.62 -6.27 16.37
CA GLY A 105 9.46 -7.47 17.20
C GLY A 105 8.56 -7.30 18.42
N GLU A 106 8.27 -6.07 18.84
CA GLU A 106 7.41 -5.78 19.99
C GLU A 106 5.93 -5.82 19.62
N ARG A 107 5.12 -6.48 20.45
CA ARG A 107 3.69 -6.64 20.18
C ARG A 107 2.93 -5.33 20.40
N ILE A 108 2.13 -4.93 19.42
CA ILE A 108 1.29 -3.74 19.54
C ILE A 108 0.00 -4.07 20.31
N LYS A 109 -0.54 -3.09 21.04
CA LYS A 109 -1.90 -3.17 21.56
C LYS A 109 -2.86 -3.13 20.38
N ALA A 110 -3.73 -4.13 20.28
CA ALA A 110 -4.68 -4.19 19.17
C ALA A 110 -5.60 -2.96 19.18
N PHE A 111 -5.86 -2.40 18.01
CA PHE A 111 -6.69 -1.20 17.88
C PHE A 111 -7.60 -1.30 16.66
N THR A 112 -8.72 -0.59 16.72
CA THR A 112 -9.56 -0.34 15.54
C THR A 112 -9.08 0.98 14.94
N PRO A 113 -8.76 1.06 13.64
CA PRO A 113 -8.41 2.32 13.02
C PRO A 113 -9.63 3.24 13.16
N GLY A 114 -9.49 4.31 13.93
CA GLY A 114 -10.53 5.32 14.04
C GLY A 114 -10.68 6.03 12.71
N CYS A 115 -11.90 6.06 12.16
CA CYS A 115 -12.20 6.81 10.95
C CYS A 115 -12.06 8.32 11.25
N LYS A 116 -10.87 8.89 11.04
CA LYS A 116 -10.61 10.34 11.07
C LYS A 116 -9.52 10.75 10.08
N CYS A 117 -9.65 10.35 8.82
CA CYS A 117 -8.95 11.02 7.73
C CYS A 117 -9.92 11.87 6.89
N LYS A 118 -10.67 12.78 7.54
CA LYS A 118 -11.35 13.89 6.84
C LYS A 118 -10.38 15.03 6.48
N ARG A 119 -9.19 15.06 7.07
CA ARG A 119 -8.09 15.96 6.69
C ARG A 119 -6.78 15.19 6.79
N CYS A 120 -6.00 15.18 5.73
CA CYS A 120 -4.61 14.76 5.72
C CYS A 120 -3.80 15.66 6.69
N SER A 121 -3.86 15.41 7.99
CA SER A 121 -2.99 16.12 8.93
C SER A 121 -1.59 15.52 8.85
N CYS A 122 -0.62 16.39 8.61
CA CYS A 122 0.80 16.08 8.76
C CYS A 122 1.10 16.05 10.27
N GLY A 123 0.67 15.00 10.96
CA GLY A 123 0.82 14.84 12.41
C GLY A 123 1.66 13.62 12.77
N SER A 124 2.34 13.69 13.90
CA SER A 124 2.97 12.54 14.55
C SER A 124 1.91 11.46 14.82
N LYS A 125 2.11 10.27 14.27
CA LYS A 125 1.27 9.11 14.58
C LYS A 125 1.88 8.40 15.78
N SER A 126 1.04 7.88 16.67
CA SER A 126 1.48 7.12 17.83
C SER A 126 0.83 5.74 17.86
N ILE A 127 1.57 4.75 18.34
CA ILE A 127 1.09 3.39 18.59
C ILE A 127 1.50 2.99 19.99
N GLN A 128 0.55 2.41 20.72
CA GLN A 128 0.85 1.81 22.02
C GLN A 128 1.29 0.36 21.84
N LEU A 129 2.44 0.02 22.39
CA LEU A 129 2.91 -1.35 22.55
C LEU A 129 2.21 -2.04 23.73
N GLN A 130 2.17 -3.36 23.74
CA GLN A 130 1.55 -4.11 24.84
C GLN A 130 2.27 -3.90 26.18
N ASN A 131 3.57 -3.63 26.16
CA ASN A 131 4.35 -3.26 27.34
C ASN A 131 4.05 -1.85 27.87
N GLY A 132 3.06 -1.14 27.30
CA GLY A 132 2.66 0.21 27.70
C GLY A 132 3.43 1.34 27.00
N THR A 133 4.58 1.06 26.38
CA THR A 133 5.38 2.06 25.66
C THR A 133 4.60 2.66 24.48
N LYS A 134 4.68 3.98 24.31
CA LYS A 134 4.14 4.67 23.13
C LYS A 134 5.25 4.95 22.13
N LEU A 135 5.14 4.38 20.93
CA LEU A 135 6.00 4.68 19.80
C LEU A 135 5.40 5.83 19.00
N ASN A 136 6.06 6.99 19.04
CA ASN A 136 5.74 8.13 18.21
C ASN A 136 6.61 8.12 16.96
N PHE A 137 6.01 8.33 15.79
CA PHE A 137 6.74 8.40 14.54
C PHE A 137 6.12 9.43 13.62
N THR A 138 7.00 10.08 12.86
CA THR A 138 6.65 11.13 11.92
C THR A 138 7.51 10.94 10.68
N ILE A 139 6.89 10.95 9.51
CA ILE A 139 7.63 11.05 8.25
C ILE A 139 8.00 12.52 8.05
N ASN A 140 9.23 12.80 7.65
CA ASN A 140 9.65 14.17 7.31
C ASN A 140 8.64 14.81 6.33
N LYS A 141 8.11 15.99 6.67
CA LYS A 141 7.04 16.66 5.88
C LYS A 141 7.40 16.84 4.41
N LYS A 142 8.65 17.22 4.11
CA LYS A 142 9.12 17.38 2.72
C LYS A 142 9.15 16.03 2.01
N LEU A 143 9.55 14.96 2.70
CA LEU A 143 9.55 13.61 2.14
C LEU A 143 8.12 13.13 1.90
N ASP A 144 7.21 13.29 2.85
CA ASP A 144 5.79 12.93 2.70
C ASP A 144 5.15 13.62 1.48
N CYS A 145 5.39 14.93 1.29
CA CYS A 145 4.92 15.63 0.10
C CYS A 145 5.51 15.06 -1.20
N ALA A 146 6.81 14.71 -1.20
CA ALA A 146 7.44 14.11 -2.37
C ALA A 146 6.86 12.70 -2.67
N LEU A 147 6.60 11.89 -1.64
CA LEU A 147 5.94 10.59 -1.79
C LEU A 147 4.52 10.72 -2.34
N LYS A 148 3.73 11.69 -1.84
CA LYS A 148 2.40 11.98 -2.38
C LYS A 148 2.44 12.32 -3.86
N ARG A 149 3.40 13.14 -4.30
CA ARG A 149 3.59 13.45 -5.73
C ARG A 149 3.99 12.23 -6.55
N LEU A 150 4.86 11.38 -6.01
CA LEU A 150 5.26 10.12 -6.65
C LEU A 150 4.06 9.18 -6.83
N PHE A 151 3.19 9.09 -5.82
CA PHE A 151 1.98 8.25 -5.87
C PHE A 151 0.92 8.83 -6.79
N ALA A 152 0.73 10.15 -6.78
CA ALA A 152 -0.15 10.80 -7.75
C ALA A 152 0.30 10.51 -9.19
N LYS A 153 1.61 10.58 -9.46
CA LYS A 153 2.17 10.19 -10.76
C LYS A 153 1.90 8.72 -11.07
N PHE A 154 2.16 7.81 -10.12
CA PHE A 154 1.85 6.39 -10.29
C PHE A 154 0.38 6.17 -10.65
N ASN A 155 -0.55 6.79 -9.94
CA ASN A 155 -1.98 6.65 -10.16
C ASN A 155 -2.42 7.17 -11.53
N LEU A 156 -1.87 8.31 -11.98
CA LEU A 156 -2.13 8.84 -13.32
C LEU A 156 -1.61 7.89 -14.40
N GLU A 157 -0.39 7.38 -14.24
CA GLU A 157 0.19 6.41 -15.18
C GLU A 157 -0.62 5.10 -15.20
N MET A 158 -1.12 4.65 -14.05
CA MET A 158 -2.01 3.49 -13.92
C MET A 158 -3.37 3.71 -14.59
N ALA A 159 -4.00 4.86 -14.38
CA ALA A 159 -5.25 5.20 -15.04
C ALA A 159 -5.09 5.26 -16.56
N ALA A 160 -3.98 5.84 -17.05
CA ALA A 160 -3.65 5.85 -18.47
C ALA A 160 -3.41 4.43 -19.02
N ALA A 161 -2.75 3.56 -18.26
CA ALA A 161 -2.54 2.16 -18.64
C ALA A 161 -3.88 1.41 -18.74
N ILE A 162 -4.75 1.53 -17.73
CA ILE A 162 -6.11 0.93 -17.74
C ILE A 162 -6.91 1.40 -18.96
N LYS A 163 -6.91 2.71 -19.25
CA LYS A 163 -7.62 3.27 -20.40
C LYS A 163 -7.16 2.69 -21.74
N LYS A 164 -5.87 2.32 -21.86
CA LYS A 164 -5.34 1.67 -23.07
C LYS A 164 -5.82 0.24 -23.27
N PHE A 165 -6.21 -0.46 -22.21
CA PHE A 165 -6.68 -1.83 -22.32
C PHE A 165 -8.15 -1.94 -22.75
N GLY A 166 -8.93 -0.85 -22.75
CA GLY A 166 -10.30 -0.81 -23.28
C GLY A 166 -11.30 -0.08 -22.35
N THR A 167 -12.55 0.00 -22.78
CA THR A 167 -13.66 0.50 -21.96
C THR A 167 -14.08 -0.57 -20.96
N SER A 168 -13.74 -0.35 -19.68
CA SER A 168 -14.15 -1.25 -18.59
C SER A 168 -15.65 -1.15 -18.32
N ASN A 169 -16.31 -2.29 -18.09
CA ASN A 169 -17.69 -2.33 -17.62
C ASN A 169 -17.85 -1.46 -16.34
N PRO A 170 -18.78 -0.48 -16.30
CA PRO A 170 -18.95 0.44 -15.17
C PRO A 170 -19.21 -0.25 -13.83
N THR A 171 -20.02 -1.31 -13.84
CA THR A 171 -20.35 -2.09 -12.64
C THR A 171 -19.11 -2.81 -12.10
N CYS A 172 -18.31 -3.40 -12.99
CA CYS A 172 -17.05 -4.05 -12.61
C CYS A 172 -16.01 -3.03 -12.09
N LEU A 173 -15.92 -1.87 -12.74
CA LEU A 173 -15.03 -0.80 -12.30
C LEU A 173 -15.37 -0.34 -10.88
N GLU A 174 -16.66 -0.25 -10.55
CA GLU A 174 -17.11 0.11 -9.21
C GLU A 174 -16.73 -0.95 -8.17
N GLU A 175 -16.84 -2.24 -8.49
CA GLU A 175 -16.36 -3.33 -7.62
C GLU A 175 -14.84 -3.26 -7.39
N CYS A 176 -14.06 -3.04 -8.44
CA CYS A 176 -12.62 -2.87 -8.31
C CYS A 176 -12.27 -1.59 -7.51
N ASN A 177 -13.04 -0.51 -7.64
CA ASN A 177 -12.89 0.68 -6.81
C ASN A 177 -13.20 0.40 -5.33
N LYS A 178 -14.19 -0.45 -5.03
CA LYS A 178 -14.48 -0.88 -3.65
C LYS A 178 -13.31 -1.64 -3.03
N ILE A 179 -12.58 -2.45 -3.80
CA ILE A 179 -11.36 -3.13 -3.32
C ILE A 179 -10.29 -2.10 -2.93
N ALA A 180 -10.07 -1.09 -3.77
CA ALA A 180 -9.08 -0.04 -3.52
C ALA A 180 -9.44 0.77 -2.27
N ARG A 181 -10.71 1.21 -2.16
CA ARG A 181 -11.22 1.94 -0.98
C ARG A 181 -11.07 1.13 0.29
N LYS A 182 -11.52 -0.13 0.29
CA LYS A 182 -11.38 -1.03 1.44
C LYS A 182 -9.91 -1.22 1.85
N CYS A 183 -9.02 -1.43 0.88
CA CYS A 183 -7.59 -1.55 1.13
C CYS A 183 -6.98 -0.27 1.74
N ASN A 184 -7.42 0.91 1.29
CA ASN A 184 -6.99 2.19 1.82
C ASN A 184 -7.58 2.48 3.21
N ASP A 185 -8.86 2.19 3.44
CA ASP A 185 -9.53 2.38 4.74
C ASP A 185 -8.90 1.51 5.84
N ASP A 186 -8.45 0.31 5.45
CA ASP A 186 -7.78 -0.61 6.36
C ASP A 186 -6.28 -0.29 6.51
N CYS A 187 -5.71 0.60 5.69
CA CYS A 187 -4.28 0.87 5.71
C CYS A 187 -3.84 1.69 6.94
N PHE A 188 -2.84 1.18 7.65
CA PHE A 188 -2.29 1.88 8.80
C PHE A 188 -1.38 3.07 8.41
N PHE A 189 -0.75 2.98 7.23
CA PHE A 189 0.16 3.98 6.67
C PHE A 189 -0.21 4.32 5.22
N ASP A 190 -1.10 5.29 5.01
CA ASP A 190 -1.60 5.65 3.67
C ASP A 190 -0.47 5.91 2.67
N SER A 191 0.58 6.61 3.10
CA SER A 191 1.78 6.91 2.31
C SER A 191 2.65 5.68 1.99
N VAL A 192 2.20 4.48 2.35
CA VAL A 192 2.94 3.23 2.25
C VAL A 192 2.07 2.16 1.59
N CYS A 193 0.79 2.02 1.97
CA CYS A 193 -0.11 1.03 1.34
C CYS A 193 -0.87 1.54 0.12
N ALA A 194 -1.08 2.86 -0.04
CA ALA A 194 -1.86 3.38 -1.16
C ALA A 194 -1.39 2.89 -2.54
N PRO A 195 -0.07 2.81 -2.84
CA PRO A 195 0.41 2.25 -4.11
C PRO A 195 0.04 0.79 -4.33
N ALA A 196 0.04 -0.03 -3.26
CA ALA A 196 -0.36 -1.43 -3.34
C ALA A 196 -1.86 -1.56 -3.56
N CYS A 197 -2.67 -0.72 -2.91
CA CYS A 197 -4.12 -0.69 -3.08
C CYS A 197 -4.53 -0.27 -4.50
N GLU A 198 -3.86 0.73 -5.08
CA GLU A 198 -4.08 1.16 -6.46
C GLU A 198 -3.60 0.12 -7.47
N ALA A 199 -2.50 -0.57 -7.21
CA ALA A 199 -2.09 -1.70 -8.03
C ALA A 199 -3.11 -2.85 -7.98
N ALA A 200 -3.69 -3.14 -6.81
CA ALA A 200 -4.74 -4.14 -6.67
C ALA A 200 -6.00 -3.75 -7.44
N ARG A 201 -6.39 -2.47 -7.40
CA ARG A 201 -7.46 -1.91 -8.23
C ARG A 201 -7.21 -2.17 -9.70
N ALA A 202 -6.02 -1.82 -10.19
CA ALA A 202 -5.70 -1.97 -11.60
C ALA A 202 -5.65 -3.42 -12.06
N VAL A 203 -5.14 -4.33 -11.24
CA VAL A 203 -5.16 -5.76 -11.55
C VAL A 203 -6.59 -6.28 -11.58
N CYS A 204 -7.45 -5.86 -10.65
CA CYS A 204 -8.88 -6.18 -10.72
C CYS A 204 -9.50 -5.71 -12.04
N VAL A 205 -9.27 -4.44 -12.42
CA VAL A 205 -9.82 -3.89 -13.67
C VAL A 205 -9.35 -4.68 -14.88
N ILE A 206 -8.07 -5.02 -14.94
CA ILE A 206 -7.45 -5.71 -16.10
C ILE A 206 -7.79 -7.20 -16.16
N THR A 207 -8.12 -7.82 -15.03
CA THR A 207 -8.45 -9.26 -14.99
C THR A 207 -9.95 -9.56 -14.99
N ARG A 208 -10.80 -8.58 -14.66
CA ARG A 208 -12.24 -8.79 -14.48
C ARG A 208 -13.12 -7.88 -15.32
N CYS A 209 -12.63 -6.70 -15.70
CA CYS A 209 -13.45 -5.69 -16.36
C CYS A 209 -13.13 -5.49 -17.84
N LEU A 210 -12.10 -6.18 -18.33
CA LEU A 210 -11.58 -6.12 -19.69
C LEU A 210 -11.55 -7.53 -20.27
#